data_AF-A0A381PQD9-F1
#
_entry.id   AF-A0A381PQD9-F1
#
_cell.length_a   1.000
_cell.length_b   1.000
_cell.length_c   1.000
_cell.angle_alpha   90.00
_cell.angle_beta   90.00
_cell.angle_gamma   90.00
#
_symmetry.space_group_name_H-M   'P 1'
#
loop_
_entity.id
_entity.type
_entity.pdbx_description
1 polymer ?
#
loop_
_entity_poly.entity_id
_entity_poly.type
_entity_poly.pdbx_seq_one_letter_code
_entity_poly.pdbx_strand_id
1 'polypeptide(L)'
;MNSKLLTLGSLSNLGQYFQIIGVLGVVASLLFVGLELRQSQKIATAATQQDRNNSIITNIQTFTLAGHDWHSIGLDNNLRYEFSEREIVARNQYHIAWFIYENDFFHYSQGLMTESVWQAKLKAFEHWYNMCSMRDLYQRRSVWMPAAFRELIESFPDKC
;
A
#
# COMPACT_ATOMS: atom_id res chain seq x y z
N MET A 1 -32.45 -38.45 55.37
CA MET A 1 -31.30 -37.53 55.53
C MET A 1 -30.42 -37.42 54.27
N ASN A 2 -30.97 -37.55 53.05
CA ASN A 2 -30.16 -37.69 51.81
C ASN A 2 -30.40 -36.64 50.70
N SER A 3 -31.30 -35.67 50.88
CA SER A 3 -31.57 -34.67 49.81
C SER A 3 -30.52 -33.57 49.69
N LYS A 4 -29.77 -33.28 50.76
CA LYS A 4 -28.74 -32.21 50.77
C LYS A 4 -27.41 -32.60 50.12
N LEU A 5 -27.09 -33.90 50.03
CA LEU A 5 -25.84 -34.37 49.39
C LEU A 5 -25.95 -34.38 47.85
N LEU A 6 -27.12 -34.69 47.31
CA LEU A 6 -27.37 -34.70 45.87
C LEU A 6 -27.36 -33.29 45.24
N THR A 7 -27.69 -32.25 46.02
CA THR A 7 -27.63 -30.85 45.58
C THR A 7 -26.22 -30.26 45.56
N LEU A 8 -25.30 -30.75 46.39
CA LEU A 8 -23.92 -30.24 46.46
C LEU A 8 -23.06 -30.69 45.27
N GLY A 9 -23.26 -31.94 44.80
CA GLY A 9 -22.54 -32.47 43.64
C GLY A 9 -22.98 -31.90 42.29
N SER A 10 -24.23 -31.45 42.15
CA SER A 10 -24.69 -30.80 40.90
C SER A 10 -24.28 -29.33 40.81
N LEU A 11 -24.21 -28.62 41.95
CA LEU A 11 -23.74 -27.23 42.03
C LEU A 11 -22.23 -27.10 41.75
N SER A 12 -21.40 -28.06 42.19
CA SER A 12 -19.97 -28.05 41.88
C SER A 12 -19.69 -28.29 40.40
N ASN A 13 -20.41 -29.22 39.78
CA ASN A 13 -20.30 -29.49 38.35
C ASN A 13 -20.78 -28.29 37.52
N LEU A 14 -21.86 -27.63 37.94
CA LEU A 14 -22.34 -26.40 37.31
C LEU A 14 -21.31 -25.25 37.38
N GLY A 15 -20.66 -25.08 38.54
CA GLY A 15 -19.56 -24.12 38.71
C GLY A 15 -18.37 -24.38 37.78
N GLN A 16 -17.99 -25.65 37.59
CA GLN A 16 -16.93 -26.03 36.64
C GLN A 16 -17.30 -25.70 35.20
N TYR A 17 -18.55 -25.92 34.78
CA TYR A 17 -19.01 -25.51 33.44
C TYR A 17 -18.94 -24.00 33.25
N PHE A 18 -19.40 -23.21 34.23
CA PHE A 18 -19.31 -21.75 34.15
C PHE A 18 -17.86 -21.25 34.14
N GLN A 19 -16.95 -21.89 34.88
CA GLN A 19 -15.53 -21.55 34.86
C GLN A 19 -14.90 -21.84 33.49
N ILE A 20 -15.20 -22.99 32.87
CA ILE A 20 -14.73 -23.32 31.52
C ILE A 20 -15.26 -22.30 30.51
N ILE A 21 -16.55 -21.98 30.56
CA ILE A 21 -17.16 -20.96 29.68
C ILE A 21 -16.52 -19.59 29.91
N GLY A 22 -16.23 -19.22 31.16
CA GLY A 22 -15.56 -17.96 31.50
C GLY A 22 -14.15 -17.87 30.91
N VAL A 23 -13.34 -18.91 31.07
CA VAL A 23 -11.99 -18.98 30.48
C VAL A 23 -12.07 -18.96 28.95
N LEU A 24 -12.98 -19.73 28.35
CA LEU A 24 -13.21 -19.71 26.90
C LEU A 24 -13.64 -18.32 26.42
N GLY A 25 -14.49 -17.62 27.17
CA GLY A 25 -14.92 -16.26 26.88
C GLY A 25 -13.76 -15.26 26.87
N VAL A 26 -12.86 -15.36 27.85
CA VAL A 26 -11.63 -14.54 27.89
C VAL A 26 -10.70 -14.86 26.73
N VAL A 27 -10.51 -16.15 26.41
CA VAL A 27 -9.69 -16.54 25.26
C VAL A 27 -10.29 -16.02 23.95
N ALA A 28 -11.60 -16.16 23.76
CA ALA A 28 -12.30 -15.67 22.57
C ALA A 28 -12.22 -14.15 22.44
N SER A 29 -12.35 -13.39 23.53
CA SER A 29 -12.22 -11.93 23.50
C SER A 29 -10.81 -11.47 23.16
N LEU A 30 -9.77 -12.14 23.70
CA LEU A 30 -8.38 -11.84 23.37
C LEU A 30 -8.05 -12.15 21.90
N LEU A 31 -8.58 -13.25 21.35
CA LEU A 31 -8.43 -13.57 19.92
C LEU A 31 -9.06 -12.50 19.03
N PHE A 32 -10.27 -12.05 19.38
CA PHE A 32 -10.97 -11.00 18.66
C PHE A 32 -10.17 -9.68 18.67
N VAL A 33 -9.72 -9.23 19.85
CA VAL A 33 -8.89 -8.03 20.00
C VAL A 33 -7.58 -8.17 19.20
N GLY A 34 -6.95 -9.34 19.23
CA GLY A 34 -5.73 -9.61 18.45
C GLY A 34 -5.94 -9.45 16.94
N LEU A 35 -7.10 -9.88 16.43
CA LEU A 35 -7.46 -9.71 15.01
C LEU A 35 -7.71 -8.24 14.66
N GLU A 36 -8.43 -7.50 15.51
CA GLU A 36 -8.69 -6.06 15.33
C GLU A 36 -7.40 -5.24 15.34
N LEU A 37 -6.48 -5.52 16.26
CA LEU A 37 -5.19 -4.84 16.35
C LEU A 37 -4.35 -5.09 15.09
N ARG A 38 -4.31 -6.33 14.60
CA ARG A 38 -3.62 -6.67 13.35
C ARG A 38 -4.20 -5.90 12.15
N GLN A 39 -5.52 -5.81 12.05
CA GLN A 39 -6.17 -5.03 10.99
C GLN A 39 -5.86 -3.53 11.12
N SER A 40 -5.91 -2.99 12.33
CA SER A 40 -5.60 -1.58 12.61
C SER A 40 -4.15 -1.24 12.25
N GLN A 41 -3.19 -2.07 12.62
CA GLN A 41 -1.77 -1.89 12.28
C GLN A 41 -1.55 -1.88 10.76
N LYS A 42 -2.25 -2.76 10.04
CA LYS A 42 -2.19 -2.86 8.58
C LYS A 42 -2.71 -1.58 7.91
N ILE A 43 -3.86 -1.07 8.36
CA ILE A 43 -4.42 0.19 7.85
C ILE A 43 -3.48 1.36 8.17
N ALA A 44 -2.94 1.43 9.38
CA ALA A 44 -2.01 2.49 9.79
C ALA A 44 -0.72 2.51 8.95
N THR A 45 -0.19 1.32 8.62
CA THR A 45 0.99 1.20 7.76
C THR A 45 0.69 1.69 6.35
N ALA A 46 -0.48 1.36 5.81
CA ALA A 46 -0.91 1.84 4.50
C ALA A 46 -1.17 3.35 4.48
N ALA A 47 -1.77 3.91 5.53
CA ALA A 47 -1.91 5.36 5.68
C ALA A 47 -0.54 6.06 5.69
N THR A 48 0.43 5.51 6.42
CA THR A 48 1.80 6.05 6.45
C THR A 48 2.46 6.01 5.06
N GLN A 49 2.25 4.94 4.29
CA GLN A 49 2.75 4.85 2.92
C GLN A 49 2.08 5.89 2.00
N GLN A 50 0.77 6.07 2.12
CA GLN A 50 0.02 7.10 1.39
C GLN A 50 0.52 8.51 1.73
N ASP A 51 0.83 8.81 3.00
CA ASP A 51 1.33 10.12 3.42
C ASP A 51 2.72 10.43 2.84
N ARG A 52 3.59 9.41 2.78
CA ARG A 52 4.88 9.52 2.09
C ARG A 52 4.70 9.77 0.60
N ASN A 53 3.77 9.05 -0.03
CA ASN A 53 3.43 9.24 -1.43
C ASN A 53 2.89 10.67 -1.70
N ASN A 54 2.01 11.18 -0.84
CA ASN A 54 1.49 12.55 -0.94
C ASN A 54 2.59 13.60 -0.78
N SER A 55 3.56 13.35 0.12
CA SER A 55 4.71 14.24 0.35
C SER A 55 5.61 14.34 -0.88
N ILE A 56 5.93 13.22 -1.55
CA ILE A 56 6.76 13.25 -2.76
C ILE A 56 6.00 13.84 -3.96
N ILE A 57 4.69 13.61 -4.08
CA ILE A 57 3.85 14.26 -5.09
C ILE A 57 3.87 15.78 -4.90
N THR A 58 3.70 16.25 -3.67
CA THR A 58 3.75 17.68 -3.33
C THR A 58 5.12 18.29 -3.66
N ASN A 59 6.20 17.55 -3.40
CA ASN A 59 7.55 17.96 -3.77
C ASN A 59 7.67 18.13 -5.30
N ILE A 60 7.28 17.14 -6.11
CA ILE A 60 7.34 17.22 -7.57
C ILE A 60 6.44 18.35 -8.12
N GLN A 61 5.26 18.55 -7.52
CA GLN A 61 4.39 19.69 -7.86
C GLN A 61 5.08 21.03 -7.58
N THR A 62 5.81 21.14 -6.47
CA THR A 62 6.58 22.34 -6.13
C THR A 62 7.68 22.60 -7.16
N PHE A 63 8.41 21.57 -7.59
CA PHE A 63 9.37 21.66 -8.72
C PHE A 63 8.67 22.15 -10.00
N THR A 64 7.51 21.58 -10.31
CA THR A 64 6.72 21.96 -11.49
C THR A 64 6.29 23.43 -11.45
N LEU A 65 5.78 23.90 -10.31
CA LEU A 65 5.37 25.30 -10.11
C LEU A 65 6.56 26.28 -10.20
N ALA A 66 7.75 25.82 -9.82
CA ALA A 66 8.99 26.60 -9.95
C ALA A 66 9.61 26.53 -11.37
N GLY A 67 8.98 25.82 -12.32
CA GLY A 67 9.50 25.65 -13.67
C GLY A 67 10.73 24.76 -13.74
N HIS A 68 10.84 23.78 -12.83
CA HIS A 68 11.99 22.89 -12.73
C HIS A 68 11.62 21.42 -12.99
N ASP A 69 12.47 20.73 -13.76
CA ASP A 69 12.39 19.28 -13.99
C ASP A 69 12.92 18.53 -12.76
N TRP A 70 12.02 17.82 -12.06
CA TRP A 70 12.36 17.07 -10.87
C TRP A 70 13.35 15.95 -11.17
N HIS A 71 13.24 15.32 -12.35
CA HIS A 71 14.18 14.27 -12.77
C HIS A 71 15.61 14.81 -12.88
N SER A 72 15.79 15.87 -13.66
CA SER A 72 17.10 16.45 -13.90
C SER A 72 17.79 16.86 -12.60
N ILE A 73 17.08 17.55 -11.71
CA ILE A 73 17.68 18.04 -10.47
C ILE A 73 17.78 16.93 -9.41
N GLY A 74 16.70 16.20 -9.18
CA GLY A 74 16.57 15.28 -8.04
C GLY A 74 17.12 13.88 -8.26
N LEU A 75 17.09 13.37 -9.50
CA LEU A 75 17.60 12.04 -9.84
C LEU A 75 18.98 12.12 -10.49
N ASP A 76 19.14 13.01 -11.46
CA ASP A 76 20.35 13.09 -12.29
C ASP A 76 21.41 14.03 -11.73
N ASN A 77 21.06 14.87 -10.76
CA ASN A 77 21.89 15.97 -10.27
C ASN A 77 22.43 16.86 -11.42
N ASN A 78 21.63 17.00 -12.48
CA ASN A 78 21.92 17.85 -13.63
C ASN A 78 21.24 19.21 -13.45
N LEU A 79 22.06 20.24 -13.19
CA LEU A 79 21.60 21.62 -13.09
C LEU A 79 21.57 22.36 -14.43
N ARG A 80 22.03 21.72 -15.52
CA ARG A 80 22.10 22.26 -16.88
C ARG A 80 21.31 21.36 -17.83
N TYR A 81 20.00 21.57 -17.85
CA TYR A 81 19.08 20.91 -18.78
C TYR A 81 18.31 21.95 -19.58
N GLU A 82 17.92 21.58 -20.80
CA GLU A 82 17.13 22.42 -21.69
C GLU A 82 15.85 21.67 -22.05
N PHE A 83 14.78 21.99 -21.33
CA PHE A 83 13.43 21.51 -21.62
C PHE A 83 12.48 22.71 -21.64
N SER A 84 11.51 22.69 -22.55
CA SER A 84 10.40 23.63 -22.53
C SER A 84 9.54 23.41 -21.28
N GLU A 85 8.80 24.43 -20.87
CA GLU A 85 7.87 24.35 -19.74
C GLU A 85 6.88 23.17 -19.87
N ARG A 86 6.40 22.92 -21.09
CA ARG A 86 5.49 21.79 -21.37
C ARG A 86 6.17 20.44 -21.18
N GLU A 87 7.43 20.31 -21.57
CA GLU A 87 8.20 19.09 -21.36
C GLU A 87 8.44 18.86 -19.87
N ILE A 88 8.81 19.90 -19.11
CA ILE A 88 8.98 19.83 -17.66
C ILE A 88 7.71 19.32 -16.98
N VAL A 89 6.56 19.91 -17.31
CA VAL A 89 5.27 19.48 -16.75
C VAL A 89 4.98 18.02 -17.09
N ALA A 90 5.18 17.61 -18.35
CA ALA A 90 4.90 16.25 -18.80
C ALA A 90 5.81 15.22 -18.10
N ARG A 91 7.10 15.51 -17.97
CA ARG A 91 8.09 14.64 -17.29
C ARG A 91 7.82 14.53 -15.80
N ASN A 92 7.51 15.64 -15.13
CA ASN A 92 7.14 15.65 -13.71
C ASN A 92 5.84 14.87 -13.46
N GLN A 93 4.83 15.04 -14.33
CA GLN A 93 3.58 14.27 -14.25
C GLN A 93 3.81 12.76 -14.46
N TYR A 94 4.76 12.38 -15.31
CA TYR A 94 5.19 10.99 -15.48
C TYR A 94 5.77 10.39 -14.19
N HIS A 95 6.59 11.15 -13.46
CA HIS A 95 7.10 10.69 -12.16
C HIS A 95 6.02 10.62 -11.09
N ILE A 96 5.09 11.58 -11.04
CA ILE A 96 3.94 11.53 -10.13
C ILE A 96 3.12 10.26 -10.38
N ALA A 97 2.84 9.93 -11.65
CA ALA A 97 2.10 8.73 -12.00
C ALA A 97 2.79 7.47 -11.45
N TRP A 98 4.10 7.32 -11.64
CA TRP A 98 4.83 6.17 -11.12
C TRP A 98 4.87 6.08 -9.59
N PHE A 99 4.89 7.21 -8.86
CA PHE A 99 4.75 7.21 -7.39
C PHE A 99 3.36 6.72 -6.96
N ILE A 100 2.31 7.20 -7.63
CA ILE A 100 0.95 6.72 -7.41
C ILE A 100 0.83 5.23 -7.70
N TYR A 101 1.45 4.73 -8.78
CA TYR A 101 1.32 3.34 -9.21
C TYR A 101 2.05 2.37 -8.28
N GLU A 102 3.23 2.76 -7.81
CA GLU A 102 3.97 2.02 -6.78
C GLU A 102 3.15 1.94 -5.48
N ASN A 103 2.49 3.05 -5.10
CA ASN A 103 1.58 3.08 -3.95
C ASN A 103 0.33 2.21 -4.18
N ASP A 104 -0.29 2.29 -5.35
CA ASP A 104 -1.44 1.44 -5.72
C ASP A 104 -1.09 -0.06 -5.61
N PHE A 105 0.09 -0.46 -6.11
CA PHE A 105 0.62 -1.82 -5.96
C PHE A 105 0.79 -2.20 -4.49
N PHE A 106 1.36 -1.31 -3.66
CA PHE A 106 1.48 -1.55 -2.23
C PHE A 106 0.10 -1.81 -1.60
N HIS A 107 -0.88 -0.94 -1.84
CA HIS A 107 -2.24 -1.11 -1.30
C HIS A 107 -2.90 -2.42 -1.77
N TYR A 108 -2.72 -2.80 -3.03
CA TYR A 108 -3.20 -4.09 -3.54
C TYR A 108 -2.49 -5.29 -2.91
N SER A 109 -1.17 -5.25 -2.73
CA SER A 109 -0.39 -6.30 -2.06
C SER A 109 -0.82 -6.49 -0.60
N GLN A 110 -1.29 -5.42 0.03
CA GLN A 110 -1.89 -5.45 1.35
C GLN A 110 -3.37 -5.87 1.31
N GLY A 111 -4.00 -6.21 0.17
CA GLY A 111 -5.43 -6.53 0.12
C GLY A 111 -6.33 -5.38 0.62
N LEU A 112 -5.87 -4.14 0.45
CA LEU A 112 -6.60 -2.90 0.74
C LEU A 112 -7.20 -2.28 -0.54
N MET A 113 -7.10 -2.99 -1.67
CA MET A 113 -7.66 -2.62 -2.96
C MET A 113 -8.44 -3.80 -3.51
N THR A 114 -9.64 -3.53 -4.06
CA THR A 114 -10.44 -4.58 -4.70
C THR A 114 -9.83 -5.01 -6.04
N GLU A 115 -10.09 -6.24 -6.44
CA GLU A 115 -9.60 -6.78 -7.70
C GLU A 115 -10.07 -5.96 -8.91
N SER A 116 -11.32 -5.49 -8.91
CA SER A 116 -11.86 -4.67 -10.00
C SER A 116 -11.12 -3.34 -10.17
N VAL A 117 -10.74 -2.69 -9.06
CA VAL A 117 -9.95 -1.45 -9.09
C VAL A 117 -8.54 -1.76 -9.56
N TRP A 118 -7.93 -2.83 -9.04
CA TRP A 118 -6.59 -3.24 -9.43
C TRP A 118 -6.46 -3.50 -10.93
N GLN A 119 -7.41 -4.24 -11.51
CA GLN A 119 -7.43 -4.51 -12.96
C GLN A 119 -7.55 -3.23 -13.80
N ALA A 120 -8.24 -2.20 -13.31
CA ALA A 120 -8.26 -0.90 -13.97
C ALA A 120 -6.91 -0.17 -13.88
N LYS A 121 -6.21 -0.28 -12.75
CA LYS A 121 -4.86 0.29 -12.57
C LYS A 121 -3.82 -0.36 -13.49
N LEU A 122 -3.85 -1.69 -13.64
CA LEU A 122 -2.96 -2.39 -14.56
C LEU A 122 -3.01 -1.85 -16.00
N LYS A 123 -4.20 -1.51 -16.49
CA LYS A 123 -4.36 -0.88 -17.83
C LYS A 123 -3.68 0.48 -17.91
N ALA A 124 -3.76 1.28 -16.84
CA ALA A 124 -3.03 2.55 -16.78
C ALA A 124 -1.52 2.31 -16.74
N PHE A 125 -1.05 1.34 -15.96
CA PHE A 125 0.37 1.04 -15.86
C PHE A 125 0.94 0.62 -17.21
N GLU A 126 0.25 -0.28 -17.93
CA GLU A 126 0.64 -0.70 -19.28
C GLU A 126 0.71 0.48 -20.25
N HIS A 127 -0.29 1.37 -20.20
CA HIS A 127 -0.33 2.55 -21.07
C HIS A 127 0.85 3.49 -20.82
N TRP A 128 1.14 3.81 -19.56
CA TRP A 128 2.22 4.71 -19.17
C TRP A 128 3.61 4.10 -19.38
N TYR A 129 3.75 2.80 -19.15
CA TYR A 129 4.96 2.08 -19.51
C TYR A 129 5.21 2.22 -21.02
N ASN A 130 4.19 2.07 -21.86
CA ASN A 130 4.31 2.17 -23.31
C ASN A 130 4.32 3.61 -23.88
N MET A 131 4.51 4.64 -23.06
CA MET A 131 4.84 5.99 -23.55
C MET A 131 6.32 6.08 -23.92
N CYS A 132 6.67 5.67 -25.15
CA CYS A 132 8.07 5.46 -25.54
C CYS A 132 8.99 6.68 -25.40
N SER A 133 8.47 7.89 -25.62
CA SER A 133 9.24 9.13 -25.44
C SER A 133 9.58 9.46 -23.99
N MET A 134 9.01 8.75 -23.01
CA MET A 134 9.24 8.92 -21.58
C MET A 134 9.78 7.64 -20.92
N ARG A 135 10.02 6.57 -21.69
CA ARG A 135 10.43 5.26 -21.16
C ARG A 135 11.77 5.34 -20.44
N ASP A 136 12.67 6.22 -20.87
CA ASP A 136 13.95 6.49 -20.23
C ASP A 136 13.77 6.93 -18.76
N LEU A 137 12.75 7.72 -18.46
CA LEU A 137 12.44 8.18 -17.10
C LEU A 137 12.01 7.03 -16.19
N TYR A 138 11.21 6.11 -16.73
CA TYR A 138 10.86 4.89 -16.01
C TYR A 138 12.11 4.05 -15.76
N GLN A 139 12.92 3.77 -16.79
CA GLN A 139 14.11 2.93 -16.68
C GLN A 139 15.07 3.45 -15.62
N ARG A 140 15.34 4.76 -15.63
CA ARG A 140 16.17 5.44 -14.63
C ARG A 140 15.63 5.24 -13.22
N ARG A 141 14.33 5.45 -13.01
CA ARG A 141 13.70 5.33 -11.69
C ARG A 141 13.54 3.88 -11.21
N SER A 142 13.29 2.95 -12.12
CA SER A 142 12.91 1.56 -11.83
C SER A 142 13.92 0.81 -10.94
N VAL A 143 15.18 1.25 -10.93
CA VAL A 143 16.24 0.71 -10.07
C VAL A 143 15.94 0.84 -8.58
N TRP A 144 15.16 1.86 -8.18
CA TRP A 144 14.76 2.09 -6.78
C TRP A 144 13.34 1.64 -6.46
N MET A 145 12.62 1.07 -7.42
CA MET A 145 11.28 0.52 -7.19
C MET A 145 11.36 -0.87 -6.53
N PRO A 146 10.34 -1.29 -5.77
CA PRO A 146 10.24 -2.65 -5.26
C PRO A 146 10.34 -3.69 -6.39
N ALA A 147 11.15 -4.74 -6.20
CA ALA A 147 11.41 -5.74 -7.25
C ALA A 147 10.11 -6.36 -7.82
N ALA A 148 9.17 -6.75 -6.95
CA ALA A 148 7.89 -7.32 -7.37
C ALA A 148 7.03 -6.34 -8.20
N PHE A 149 7.12 -5.04 -7.91
CA PHE A 149 6.42 -4.03 -8.71
C PHE A 149 7.10 -3.87 -10.07
N ARG A 150 8.43 -3.80 -10.10
CA ARG A 150 9.20 -3.73 -11.36
C ARG A 150 8.90 -4.94 -12.26
N GLU A 151 8.96 -6.15 -11.71
CA GLU A 151 8.65 -7.38 -12.44
C GLU A 151 7.24 -7.37 -13.04
N LEU A 152 6.25 -6.87 -12.30
CA LEU A 152 4.89 -6.68 -12.82
C LEU A 152 4.88 -5.72 -14.03
N ILE A 153 5.53 -4.56 -13.92
CA ILE A 153 5.54 -3.57 -15.01
C ILE A 153 6.28 -4.11 -16.24
N GLU A 154 7.43 -4.75 -16.04
CA GLU A 154 8.26 -5.32 -17.10
C GLU A 154 7.64 -6.58 -17.72
N SER A 155 6.58 -7.14 -17.13
CA SER A 155 5.82 -8.25 -17.72
C SER A 155 4.84 -7.81 -18.81
N PHE A 156 4.56 -6.51 -18.92
CA PHE A 156 3.66 -6.00 -19.95
C PHE A 156 4.28 -6.10 -21.34
N PRO A 157 3.46 -6.19 -22.42
CA PRO A 157 3.97 -6.16 -23.78
C PRO A 157 4.78 -4.88 -24.04
N ASP A 158 6.01 -5.04 -24.51
CA ASP A 158 6.84 -3.89 -24.91
C ASP A 158 6.44 -3.40 -26.30
N LYS A 159 6.01 -2.14 -26.37
CA LYS A 159 5.60 -1.45 -27.61
C LYS A 159 6.60 -0.35 -28.00
N CYS A 160 7.70 -0.28 -27.26
CA CYS A 160 8.90 0.49 -27.52
C CYS A 160 10.03 -0.52 -27.82
#